data_AF-A0AAV1C5I8-F1
#
_entry.id   AF-A0AAV1C5I8-F1
#
_cell.length_a   1.000
_cell.length_b   1.000
_cell.length_c   1.000
_cell.angle_alpha   90.00
_cell.angle_beta   90.00
_cell.angle_gamma   90.00
#
_symmetry.space_group_name_H-M   'P 1'
#
loop_
_entity.id
_entity.type
_entity.pdbx_description
1 polymer ?
#
loop_
_entity_poly.entity_id
_entity_poly.type
_entity_poly.pdbx_seq_one_letter_code
_entity_poly.pdbx_strand_id
1 'polypeptide(L)'
;MIGWEDVYKVVAAMVPLYVALMLGYGSVKWWKIFTRDQCDAINRLVAYFTLPLFTFEFTAHADPFKMNYPFIAADALSKVIIVLVLAFWAKFSSKGSYCWSITSFSLSTLTNSLVVGVPLARAMYGQLGVDLVVQNSVIQAIVWLTVLLLVLEIRRARTDIYSISDVEQNNKGNNSNNSSNSKVDLEENIINSGEVCANSGSNKPSIWSLMKAVWRKLATNPNTYGCIIGVTWACISNRWNIPMPAVMEGSILIMSRAGTGTAMFSMGMFMALQEKIIACGTSLTVYGMVLRFIAGPAAMAIGAIAVGLHGDVLRIAIIQAAVPQSITSFIFAKEYGLHADVISTAVIFGMMVSLPILVAYYAALEFLH
;
A
#
# COMPACT_ATOMS: atom_id res chain seq x y z
N MET A 1 -25.46 -20.19 1.40
CA MET A 1 -26.21 -18.97 1.05
C MET A 1 -26.06 -18.04 2.23
N ILE A 2 -25.26 -16.98 2.07
CA ILE A 2 -25.15 -15.88 3.03
C ILE A 2 -26.54 -15.47 3.51
N GLY A 3 -26.75 -15.64 4.81
CA GLY A 3 -27.92 -15.08 5.47
C GLY A 3 -27.76 -13.58 5.64
N TRP A 4 -28.89 -12.89 5.88
CA TRP A 4 -28.85 -11.49 6.32
C TRP A 4 -28.02 -11.33 7.61
N GLU A 5 -27.94 -12.38 8.43
CA GLU A 5 -27.10 -12.45 9.62
C GLU A 5 -25.60 -12.35 9.31
N ASP A 6 -25.11 -12.96 8.22
CA ASP A 6 -23.68 -12.93 7.89
C ASP A 6 -23.28 -11.57 7.31
N VAL A 7 -24.15 -10.96 6.49
CA VAL A 7 -23.99 -9.56 6.07
C VAL A 7 -23.98 -8.64 7.29
N TYR A 8 -24.89 -8.85 8.24
CA TYR A 8 -24.93 -8.08 9.48
C TYR A 8 -23.65 -8.22 10.29
N LYS A 9 -23.06 -9.43 10.43
CA LYS A 9 -21.78 -9.63 11.12
C LYS A 9 -20.65 -8.80 10.47
N VAL A 10 -20.58 -8.80 9.14
CA VAL A 10 -19.58 -8.03 8.39
C VAL A 10 -19.79 -6.53 8.61
N VAL A 11 -21.03 -6.05 8.46
CA VAL A 11 -21.37 -4.64 8.67
C VAL A 11 -21.08 -4.23 10.12
N ALA A 12 -21.46 -5.05 11.10
CA ALA A 12 -21.21 -4.80 12.52
C ALA A 12 -19.72 -4.76 12.86
N ALA A 13 -18.89 -5.56 12.20
CA ALA A 13 -17.44 -5.51 12.36
C ALA A 13 -16.82 -4.27 11.70
N MET A 14 -17.37 -3.79 10.58
CA MET A 14 -16.78 -2.73 9.77
C MET A 14 -17.27 -1.32 10.16
N VAL A 15 -18.55 -1.14 10.49
CA VAL A 15 -19.14 0.16 10.84
C VAL A 15 -18.35 0.90 11.93
N PRO A 16 -17.89 0.26 13.03
CA PRO A 16 -17.08 0.94 14.05
C PRO A 16 -15.80 1.58 13.50
N LEU A 17 -15.17 0.95 12.50
CA LEU A 17 -13.99 1.51 11.84
C LEU A 17 -14.36 2.79 11.09
N TYR A 18 -15.47 2.77 10.36
CA TYR A 18 -15.97 3.95 9.63
C TYR A 18 -16.45 5.07 10.56
N VAL A 19 -17.00 4.73 11.73
CA VAL A 19 -17.32 5.72 12.77
C VAL A 19 -16.05 6.43 13.23
N ALA A 20 -14.98 5.70 13.54
CA ALA A 20 -13.68 6.30 13.90
C ALA A 20 -13.12 7.19 12.78
N LEU A 21 -13.24 6.76 11.53
CA LEU A 21 -12.85 7.55 10.36
C LEU A 21 -13.66 8.85 10.24
N MET A 22 -14.98 8.79 10.41
CA MET A 22 -15.85 9.97 10.35
C MET A 22 -15.58 10.93 11.51
N LEU A 23 -15.29 10.43 12.71
CA LEU A 23 -14.86 11.26 13.83
C LEU A 23 -13.54 11.98 13.52
N GLY A 24 -12.57 11.28 12.93
CA GLY A 24 -11.31 11.87 12.49
C GLY A 24 -11.53 12.97 11.45
N TYR A 25 -12.37 12.70 10.45
CA TYR A 25 -12.71 13.68 9.42
C TYR A 25 -13.43 14.91 9.99
N GLY A 26 -14.47 14.68 10.80
CA GLY A 26 -15.26 15.73 11.43
C GLY A 26 -14.45 16.62 12.37
N SER A 27 -13.49 16.03 13.10
CA SER A 27 -12.62 16.77 14.03
C SER A 27 -11.81 17.88 13.35
N VAL A 28 -11.41 17.67 12.09
CA VAL A 28 -10.64 18.65 11.32
C VAL A 28 -11.56 19.53 10.49
N LYS A 29 -12.51 18.94 9.75
CA LYS A 29 -13.31 19.68 8.75
C LYS A 29 -14.49 20.44 9.34
N TRP A 30 -15.20 19.85 10.29
CA TRP A 30 -16.46 20.39 10.82
C TRP A 30 -16.26 21.09 12.15
N TRP A 31 -15.61 20.42 13.10
CA TRP A 31 -15.40 20.93 14.45
C TRP A 31 -14.14 21.79 14.57
N LYS A 32 -13.21 21.69 13.61
CA LYS A 32 -11.94 22.45 13.60
C LYS A 32 -11.16 22.36 14.92
N ILE A 33 -11.22 21.20 15.57
CA ILE A 33 -10.55 20.92 16.86
C ILE A 33 -9.04 20.86 16.66
N PHE A 34 -8.60 20.22 15.57
CA PHE A 34 -7.19 20.01 15.28
C PHE A 34 -6.67 20.91 14.16
N THR A 35 -5.51 21.52 14.38
CA THR A 35 -4.74 22.21 13.34
C THR A 35 -3.93 21.23 12.49
N ARG A 36 -3.39 21.69 11.36
CA ARG A 36 -2.54 20.85 10.47
C ARG A 36 -1.34 20.26 11.22
N ASP A 37 -0.68 21.06 12.06
CA ASP A 37 0.49 20.63 12.84
C ASP A 37 0.11 19.61 13.93
N GLN A 38 -1.03 19.79 14.58
CA GLN A 38 -1.55 18.82 15.55
C GLN A 38 -1.93 17.50 14.88
N CYS A 39 -2.50 17.54 13.67
CA CYS A 39 -2.77 16.35 12.89
C CYS A 39 -1.48 15.60 12.52
N ASP A 40 -0.41 16.32 12.15
CA ASP A 40 0.90 15.71 11.89
C ASP A 40 1.46 15.03 13.16
N ALA A 41 1.35 15.70 14.31
CA ALA A 41 1.78 15.12 15.59
C ALA A 41 1.00 13.84 15.94
N ILE A 42 -0.33 13.84 15.77
CA ILE A 42 -1.15 12.64 15.99
C ILE A 42 -0.79 11.54 14.98
N ASN A 43 -0.61 11.88 13.70
CA ASN A 43 -0.20 10.90 12.69
C ASN A 43 1.16 10.28 13.02
N ARG A 44 2.12 11.06 13.54
CA ARG A 44 3.40 10.53 14.04
C ARG A 44 3.20 9.62 15.24
N LEU A 45 2.34 9.96 16.20
CA LEU A 45 2.03 9.08 17.32
C LEU A 45 1.51 7.72 16.82
N VAL A 46 0.53 7.74 15.92
CA VAL A 46 -0.06 6.53 15.34
C VAL A 46 1.00 5.73 14.56
N ALA A 47 1.81 6.41 13.73
CA ALA A 47 2.79 5.75 12.88
C ALA A 47 3.98 5.18 13.65
N TYR A 48 4.45 5.83 14.72
CA TYR A 48 5.66 5.41 15.45
C TYR A 48 5.39 4.51 16.65
N PHE A 49 4.18 4.55 17.24
CA PHE A 49 3.87 3.80 18.45
C PHE A 49 2.74 2.80 18.22
N THR A 50 1.58 3.30 17.79
CA THR A 50 0.36 2.49 17.76
C THR A 50 0.38 1.43 16.65
N LEU A 51 0.71 1.79 15.41
CA LEU A 51 0.76 0.86 14.28
C LEU A 51 1.88 -0.19 14.37
N PRO A 52 3.11 0.14 14.81
CA PRO A 52 4.16 -0.87 14.98
C PRO A 52 3.80 -1.91 16.04
N LEU A 53 3.23 -1.49 17.17
CA LEU A 53 2.79 -2.40 18.24
C LEU A 53 1.55 -3.21 17.84
N PHE A 54 0.63 -2.60 17.09
CA PHE A 54 -0.49 -3.30 16.46
C PHE A 54 -0.02 -4.38 15.48
N THR A 55 0.95 -4.05 14.64
CA THR A 55 1.55 -4.99 13.71
C THR A 55 2.32 -6.09 14.44
N PHE A 56 3.08 -5.74 15.48
CA PHE A 56 3.77 -6.71 16.32
C PHE A 56 2.78 -7.69 16.97
N GLU A 57 1.67 -7.21 17.54
CA GLU A 57 0.66 -8.09 18.18
C GLU A 57 0.18 -9.18 17.22
N PHE A 58 -0.19 -8.82 15.99
CA PHE A 58 -0.64 -9.82 15.02
C PHE A 58 0.47 -10.76 14.58
N THR A 59 1.65 -10.22 14.31
CA THR A 59 2.77 -11.00 13.76
C THR A 59 3.42 -11.91 14.80
N ALA A 60 3.47 -11.51 16.07
CA ALA A 60 4.00 -12.30 17.18
C ALA A 60 3.16 -13.54 17.49
N HIS A 61 1.85 -13.49 17.21
CA HIS A 61 0.92 -14.60 17.40
C HIS A 61 0.75 -15.48 16.15
N ALA A 62 1.29 -15.06 15.00
CA ALA A 62 1.27 -15.88 13.80
C ALA A 62 2.30 -17.00 13.90
N ASP A 63 1.92 -18.25 13.64
CA ASP A 63 2.87 -19.36 13.57
C ASP A 63 3.59 -19.37 12.20
N PRO A 64 4.89 -19.00 12.13
CA PRO A 64 5.61 -18.96 10.87
C PRO A 64 5.88 -20.36 10.30
N PHE A 65 5.76 -21.42 11.11
CA PHE A 65 5.99 -22.81 10.68
C PHE A 65 4.74 -23.46 10.09
N LYS A 66 3.55 -22.91 10.36
CA LYS A 66 2.26 -23.38 9.81
C LYS A 66 1.66 -22.42 8.79
N MET A 67 2.51 -21.69 8.06
CA MET A 67 2.05 -20.79 7.02
C MET A 67 1.44 -21.57 5.84
N ASN A 68 0.39 -21.02 5.25
CA ASN A 68 -0.23 -21.59 4.06
C ASN A 68 0.60 -21.23 2.82
N TYR A 69 1.57 -22.08 2.46
CA TYR A 69 2.45 -21.84 1.33
C TYR A 69 1.71 -21.70 -0.02
N PRO A 70 0.66 -22.47 -0.33
CA PRO A 70 -0.17 -22.22 -1.51
C PRO A 70 -0.77 -20.82 -1.56
N PHE A 71 -1.24 -20.29 -0.43
CA PHE A 71 -1.76 -18.93 -0.33
C PHE A 71 -0.68 -17.86 -0.57
N ILE A 72 0.50 -18.03 0.00
CA ILE A 72 1.64 -17.12 -0.22
C ILE A 72 2.12 -17.19 -1.68
N ALA A 73 2.17 -18.39 -2.26
CA ALA A 73 2.55 -18.58 -3.65
C ALA A 73 1.53 -17.94 -4.61
N ALA A 74 0.23 -18.03 -4.30
CA ALA A 74 -0.83 -17.35 -5.06
C ALA A 74 -0.68 -15.83 -5.00
N ASP A 75 -0.41 -15.26 -3.82
CA ASP A 75 -0.13 -13.83 -3.66
C ASP A 75 1.09 -13.41 -4.50
N ALA A 76 2.18 -14.17 -4.44
CA ALA A 76 3.38 -13.89 -5.24
C ALA A 76 3.12 -13.98 -6.74
N LEU A 77 2.40 -15.01 -7.18
CA LEU A 77 2.05 -15.19 -8.58
C LEU A 77 1.14 -14.07 -9.08
N SER A 78 0.17 -13.61 -8.27
CA SER A 78 -0.69 -12.48 -8.62
C SER A 78 0.11 -11.21 -8.92
N LYS A 79 1.16 -10.94 -8.13
CA LYS A 79 2.04 -9.78 -8.30
C LYS A 79 2.94 -9.93 -9.52
N VAL A 80 3.46 -11.13 -9.79
CA VAL A 80 4.21 -11.41 -11.02
C VAL A 80 3.33 -11.17 -12.25
N ILE A 81 2.07 -11.65 -12.24
CA ILE A 81 1.11 -11.40 -13.32
C ILE A 81 0.90 -9.90 -13.53
N ILE A 82 0.66 -9.14 -12.47
CA ILE A 82 0.49 -7.68 -12.54
C ILE A 82 1.74 -7.03 -13.16
N VAL A 83 2.94 -7.40 -12.71
CA VAL A 83 4.20 -6.86 -13.25
C VAL A 83 4.35 -7.17 -14.74
N LEU A 84 4.06 -8.39 -15.17
CA LEU A 84 4.13 -8.79 -16.58
C LEU A 84 3.14 -8.01 -17.45
N VAL A 85 1.90 -7.87 -16.99
CA VAL A 85 0.85 -7.09 -17.69
C VAL A 85 1.26 -5.63 -17.80
N LEU A 86 1.79 -5.03 -16.72
CA LEU A 86 2.24 -3.65 -16.72
C LEU A 86 3.51 -3.43 -17.56
N ALA A 87 4.41 -4.42 -17.62
CA ALA A 87 5.58 -4.37 -18.48
C ALA A 87 5.19 -4.46 -19.97
N PHE A 88 4.24 -5.33 -20.30
CA PHE A 88 3.69 -5.41 -21.65
C PHE A 88 2.97 -4.11 -22.03
N TRP A 89 2.13 -3.58 -21.14
CA TRP A 89 1.45 -2.30 -21.35
C TRP A 89 2.43 -1.14 -21.55
N ALA A 90 3.50 -1.06 -20.75
CA ALA A 90 4.54 -0.04 -20.91
C ALA A 90 5.33 -0.17 -22.22
N LYS A 91 5.48 -1.39 -22.76
CA LYS A 91 6.21 -1.63 -24.02
C LYS A 91 5.37 -1.35 -25.26
N PHE A 92 4.07 -1.66 -25.21
CA PHE A 92 3.19 -1.63 -26.38
C PHE A 92 2.20 -0.46 -26.43
N SER A 93 2.05 0.30 -25.33
CA SER A 93 1.15 1.45 -25.30
C SER A 93 1.93 2.77 -25.34
N SER A 94 1.53 3.68 -26.24
CA SER A 94 2.05 5.06 -26.26
C SER A 94 1.70 5.87 -25.00
N LYS A 95 0.73 5.39 -24.20
CA LYS A 95 0.32 5.99 -22.92
C LYS A 95 1.02 5.35 -21.71
N GLY A 96 1.78 4.27 -21.91
CA GLY A 96 2.45 3.53 -20.85
C GLY A 96 3.79 4.15 -20.49
N SER A 97 3.91 4.72 -19.30
CA SER A 97 5.19 5.21 -18.75
C SER A 97 5.61 4.37 -17.55
N TYR A 98 6.92 4.26 -17.32
CA TYR A 98 7.49 3.61 -16.13
C TYR A 98 6.89 4.14 -14.82
N CYS A 99 6.61 5.45 -14.73
CA CYS A 99 5.93 6.06 -13.58
C CYS A 99 4.49 5.54 -13.41
N TRP A 100 3.75 5.41 -14.51
CA TRP A 100 2.39 4.87 -14.50
C TRP A 100 2.38 3.39 -14.15
N SER A 101 3.37 2.60 -14.57
CA SER A 101 3.50 1.20 -14.15
C SER A 101 3.71 1.06 -12.64
N ILE A 102 4.60 1.86 -12.03
CA ILE A 102 4.80 1.81 -10.57
C ILE A 102 3.52 2.23 -9.83
N THR A 103 2.85 3.28 -10.31
CA THR A 103 1.58 3.76 -9.71
C THR A 103 0.50 2.70 -9.81
N SER A 104 0.37 2.05 -10.96
CA SER A 104 -0.63 1.00 -11.20
C SER A 104 -0.36 -0.25 -10.37
N PHE A 105 0.91 -0.62 -10.23
CA PHE A 105 1.32 -1.69 -9.33
C PHE A 105 0.98 -1.36 -7.87
N SER A 106 1.31 -0.14 -7.42
CA SER A 106 0.97 0.34 -6.07
C SER A 106 -0.54 0.28 -5.82
N LEU A 107 -1.36 0.79 -6.75
CA LEU A 107 -2.82 0.82 -6.67
C LEU A 107 -3.46 -0.56 -6.65
N SER A 108 -2.86 -1.56 -7.30
CA SER A 108 -3.42 -2.92 -7.36
C SER A 108 -2.96 -3.82 -6.22
N THR A 109 -1.82 -3.54 -5.58
CA THR A 109 -1.17 -4.48 -4.65
C THR A 109 -1.12 -4.02 -3.19
N LEU A 110 -1.08 -2.72 -2.90
CA LEU A 110 -0.82 -2.22 -1.54
C LEU A 110 -2.09 -2.03 -0.70
N THR A 111 -2.58 -3.12 -0.12
CA THR A 111 -3.78 -3.17 0.74
C THR A 111 -3.55 -2.71 2.18
N ASN A 112 -4.59 -2.16 2.82
CA ASN A 112 -4.65 -1.91 4.26
C ASN A 112 -5.10 -3.18 5.03
N SER A 113 -4.32 -4.25 4.89
CA SER A 113 -4.70 -5.60 5.34
C SER A 113 -4.93 -5.72 6.84
N LEU A 114 -4.07 -5.13 7.67
CA LEU A 114 -4.17 -5.32 9.13
C LEU A 114 -5.30 -4.50 9.76
N VAL A 115 -5.48 -3.25 9.34
CA VAL A 115 -6.49 -2.36 9.94
C VAL A 115 -7.89 -2.74 9.48
N VAL A 116 -8.09 -2.96 8.18
CA VAL A 116 -9.41 -3.23 7.58
C VAL A 116 -9.60 -4.72 7.29
N GLY A 117 -8.58 -5.39 6.76
CA GLY A 117 -8.68 -6.79 6.36
C GLY A 117 -8.87 -7.78 7.53
N VAL A 118 -8.24 -7.55 8.69
CA VAL A 118 -8.37 -8.48 9.84
C VAL A 118 -9.79 -8.47 10.42
N PRO A 119 -10.41 -7.32 10.79
CA PRO A 119 -11.79 -7.31 11.29
C PRO A 119 -12.78 -7.90 10.28
N LEU A 120 -12.57 -7.61 8.99
CA LEU A 120 -13.37 -8.13 7.89
C LEU A 120 -13.25 -9.67 7.79
N ALA A 121 -12.03 -10.19 7.69
CA ALA A 121 -11.79 -11.62 7.55
C ALA A 121 -12.24 -12.41 8.78
N ARG A 122 -12.09 -11.83 9.99
CA ARG A 122 -12.62 -12.39 11.23
C ARG A 122 -14.15 -12.53 11.18
N ALA A 123 -14.86 -11.53 10.67
CA ALA A 123 -16.32 -11.56 10.59
C ALA A 123 -16.84 -12.58 9.57
N MET A 124 -16.09 -12.81 8.49
CA MET A 124 -16.52 -13.66 7.36
C MET A 124 -16.10 -15.12 7.50
N TYR A 125 -14.86 -15.36 7.94
CA TYR A 125 -14.21 -16.68 7.94
C TYR A 125 -13.55 -17.04 9.28
N GLY A 126 -13.81 -16.25 10.34
CA GLY A 126 -13.30 -16.53 11.68
C GLY A 126 -11.77 -16.45 11.76
N GLN A 127 -11.17 -17.33 12.58
CA GLN A 127 -9.73 -17.29 12.84
C GLN A 127 -8.89 -17.67 11.61
N LEU A 128 -9.39 -18.57 10.75
CA LEU A 128 -8.72 -18.94 9.50
C LEU A 128 -8.49 -17.70 8.61
N GLY A 129 -9.49 -16.83 8.51
CA GLY A 129 -9.36 -15.56 7.79
C GLY A 129 -8.32 -14.63 8.40
N VAL A 130 -8.28 -14.52 9.73
CA VAL A 130 -7.28 -13.70 10.43
C VAL A 130 -5.87 -14.20 10.13
N ASP A 131 -5.64 -15.51 10.27
CA ASP A 131 -4.31 -16.11 10.10
C ASP A 131 -3.78 -15.88 8.68
N LEU A 132 -4.62 -16.08 7.64
CA LEU A 132 -4.23 -15.83 6.25
C LEU A 132 -3.92 -14.35 5.98
N VAL A 133 -4.75 -13.42 6.48
CA VAL A 133 -4.52 -11.98 6.30
C VAL A 133 -3.24 -11.54 6.99
N VAL A 134 -2.98 -12.02 8.20
CA VAL A 134 -1.73 -11.72 8.94
C VAL A 134 -0.53 -12.28 8.19
N GLN A 135 -0.59 -13.54 7.73
CA GLN A 135 0.46 -14.15 6.91
C GLN A 135 0.76 -13.33 5.66
N ASN A 136 -0.25 -12.89 4.91
CA ASN A 136 -0.01 -12.04 3.74
C ASN A 136 0.63 -10.70 4.13
N SER A 137 0.16 -10.09 5.21
CA SER A 137 0.67 -8.78 5.65
C SER A 137 2.16 -8.82 6.02
N VAL A 138 2.65 -9.94 6.57
CA VAL A 138 4.07 -10.15 6.88
C VAL A 138 4.90 -10.17 5.60
N ILE A 139 4.49 -11.01 4.62
CA ILE A 139 5.18 -11.12 3.34
C ILE A 139 5.14 -9.79 2.58
N GLN A 140 4.00 -9.10 2.62
CA GLN A 140 3.83 -7.76 2.07
C GLN A 140 4.81 -6.75 2.66
N ALA A 141 4.95 -6.71 3.99
CA ALA A 141 5.82 -5.75 4.67
C ALA A 141 7.32 -6.03 4.47
N ILE A 142 7.72 -7.30 4.43
CA ILE A 142 9.14 -7.70 4.36
C ILE A 142 9.61 -7.78 2.91
N VAL A 143 8.86 -8.45 2.04
CA VAL A 143 9.29 -8.74 0.66
C VAL A 143 8.81 -7.63 -0.27
N TRP A 144 7.50 -7.44 -0.36
CA TRP A 144 6.91 -6.58 -1.41
C TRP A 144 7.19 -5.10 -1.18
N LEU A 145 7.20 -4.64 0.08
CA LEU A 145 7.59 -3.27 0.42
C LEU A 145 9.05 -2.99 0.06
N THR A 146 9.95 -3.94 0.31
CA THR A 146 11.37 -3.83 -0.02
C THR A 146 11.58 -3.74 -1.54
N VAL A 147 10.88 -4.58 -2.29
CA VAL A 147 10.91 -4.55 -3.77
C VAL A 147 10.38 -3.20 -4.28
N LEU A 148 9.26 -2.72 -3.75
CA LEU A 148 8.70 -1.43 -4.14
C LEU A 148 9.65 -0.26 -3.83
N LEU A 149 10.23 -0.24 -2.62
CA LEU A 149 11.20 0.79 -2.23
C LEU A 149 12.45 0.74 -3.11
N LEU A 150 12.93 -0.44 -3.47
CA LEU A 150 14.05 -0.59 -4.40
C LEU A 150 13.72 0.00 -5.78
N VAL A 151 12.53 -0.29 -6.31
CA VAL A 151 12.06 0.25 -7.60
C VAL A 151 11.93 1.78 -7.54
N LEU A 152 11.43 2.33 -6.44
CA LEU A 152 11.30 3.77 -6.22
C LEU A 152 12.66 4.46 -6.06
N GLU A 153 13.61 3.84 -5.37
CA GLU A 153 14.97 4.37 -5.20
C GLU A 153 15.75 4.36 -6.52
N ILE A 154 15.60 3.29 -7.30
CA ILE A 154 16.15 3.22 -8.67
C ILE A 154 15.55 4.33 -9.54
N ARG A 155 14.24 4.58 -9.44
CA ARG A 155 13.59 5.68 -10.16
C ARG A 155 14.19 7.02 -9.77
N ARG A 156 14.26 7.33 -8.46
CA ARG A 156 14.83 8.59 -7.96
C ARG A 156 16.26 8.78 -8.46
N ALA A 157 17.12 7.76 -8.31
CA ALA A 157 18.49 7.82 -8.77
C ALA A 157 18.61 8.10 -10.28
N ARG A 158 17.71 7.53 -11.11
CA ARG A 158 17.69 7.83 -12.56
C ARG A 158 17.22 9.26 -12.86
N THR A 159 16.23 9.76 -12.13
CA THR A 159 15.77 11.16 -12.27
C THR A 159 16.86 12.15 -11.85
N ASP A 160 17.57 11.87 -10.77
CA ASP A 160 18.68 12.72 -10.30
C ASP A 160 19.81 12.79 -11.34
N ILE A 161 20.20 11.66 -11.94
CA ILE A 161 21.21 11.61 -13.01
C ILE A 161 20.78 12.43 -14.23
N TYR A 162 19.51 12.33 -14.63
CA TYR A 162 18.98 13.10 -15.76
C TYR A 162 19.03 14.61 -15.47
N SER A 163 18.61 15.03 -14.27
CA SER A 163 18.64 16.44 -13.86
C SER A 163 20.05 17.03 -13.85
N ILE A 164 21.07 16.26 -13.45
CA ILE A 164 22.47 16.68 -13.47
C ILE A 164 22.97 16.83 -14.91
N SER A 165 22.57 15.93 -15.80
CA SER A 165 22.95 15.96 -17.23
C SER A 165 22.37 17.19 -17.95
N ASP A 166 21.12 17.57 -17.63
CA ASP A 166 20.47 18.76 -18.19
C ASP A 166 21.12 20.06 -17.70
N VAL A 167 21.54 20.11 -16.44
CA VAL A 167 22.25 21.28 -15.88
C VAL A 167 23.64 21.44 -16.51
N GLU A 168 24.36 20.35 -16.77
CA GLU A 168 25.66 20.40 -17.47
C GLU A 168 25.54 20.84 -18.93
N GLN A 169 24.44 20.46 -19.63
CA GLN A 169 24.18 20.95 -20.99
C GLN A 169 23.80 22.44 -21.00
N ASN A 170 22.93 22.89 -20.08
CA ASN A 170 22.53 24.29 -19.99
C ASN A 170 23.71 25.22 -19.59
N ASN A 171 24.64 24.75 -18.76
CA ASN A 171 25.84 25.52 -18.41
C ASN A 171 26.87 25.59 -19.55
N LYS A 172 26.89 24.63 -20.48
CA LYS A 172 27.73 24.71 -21.69
C LYS A 172 27.10 25.55 -22.82
N GLY A 173 25.78 25.70 -22.82
CA GLY A 173 25.04 26.49 -23.83
C GLY A 173 24.99 28.01 -23.59
N ASN A 174 25.34 28.49 -22.39
CA ASN A 174 25.08 29.88 -22.00
C ASN A 174 26.16 30.91 -22.39
N ASN A 175 27.00 30.62 -23.40
CA ASN A 175 28.01 31.54 -23.92
C ASN A 175 27.62 32.21 -25.26
N SER A 176 26.33 32.38 -25.56
CA SER A 176 25.89 33.08 -26.77
C SER A 176 24.57 33.86 -26.57
N ASN A 177 24.73 35.17 -26.36
CA ASN A 177 23.86 36.32 -26.66
C ASN A 177 22.31 36.26 -26.53
N ASN A 178 21.82 37.11 -25.62
CA ASN A 178 20.63 37.98 -25.63
C ASN A 178 19.44 37.74 -26.60
N SER A 179 18.27 37.71 -25.95
CA SER A 179 17.04 38.51 -26.20
C SER A 179 15.76 37.79 -26.68
N SER A 180 14.73 37.98 -25.84
CA SER A 180 13.29 38.10 -26.10
C SER A 180 12.38 36.86 -26.26
N ASN A 181 11.42 36.82 -25.33
CA ASN A 181 10.04 36.30 -25.37
C ASN A 181 9.75 34.88 -25.88
N SER A 182 9.37 34.00 -24.95
CA SER A 182 8.04 33.34 -24.97
C SER A 182 7.77 32.62 -23.64
N LYS A 183 6.69 33.04 -22.96
CA LYS A 183 6.01 32.24 -21.93
C LYS A 183 5.04 31.30 -22.65
N VAL A 184 5.41 30.06 -22.93
CA VAL A 184 4.47 28.93 -23.08
C VAL A 184 5.24 27.62 -22.89
N ASP A 185 4.66 26.69 -22.14
CA ASP A 185 4.91 25.23 -22.15
C ASP A 185 6.23 24.69 -21.58
N LEU A 186 6.34 24.73 -20.24
CA LEU A 186 7.35 23.98 -19.48
C LEU A 186 6.95 22.51 -19.20
N GLU A 187 5.81 22.04 -19.73
CA GLU A 187 5.25 20.73 -19.37
C GLU A 187 5.18 19.74 -20.55
N GLU A 188 5.50 20.17 -21.78
CA GLU A 188 5.31 19.33 -22.98
C GLU A 188 6.60 18.75 -23.58
N ASN A 189 7.79 19.27 -23.22
CA ASN A 189 9.07 18.81 -23.78
C ASN A 189 9.74 17.63 -23.05
N ILE A 190 9.17 17.12 -21.96
CA ILE A 190 9.72 15.93 -21.26
C ILE A 190 9.32 14.63 -21.98
N ILE A 191 8.37 14.68 -22.92
CA ILE A 191 7.70 13.47 -23.44
C ILE A 191 8.33 12.95 -24.75
N ASN A 192 9.13 13.73 -25.48
CA ASN A 192 9.67 13.34 -26.79
C ASN A 192 11.18 13.11 -26.88
N SER A 193 11.90 12.99 -25.76
CA SER A 193 13.31 12.56 -25.78
C SER A 193 13.44 11.04 -25.75
N GLY A 194 12.80 10.38 -26.72
CA GLY A 194 13.14 9.02 -27.11
C GLY A 194 14.41 9.05 -27.97
N GLU A 195 15.34 8.16 -27.67
CA GLU A 195 16.52 7.82 -28.49
C GLU A 195 17.61 8.88 -28.68
N VAL A 196 18.33 9.26 -27.61
CA VAL A 196 19.80 9.38 -27.70
C VAL A 196 20.42 8.96 -26.36
N CYS A 197 20.97 7.75 -26.28
CA CYS A 197 21.95 7.38 -25.27
C CYS A 197 22.92 6.37 -25.85
N ALA A 198 23.72 6.82 -26.82
CA ALA A 198 25.02 6.23 -27.09
C ALA A 198 26.09 7.21 -26.59
N ASN A 199 26.90 6.74 -25.64
CA ASN A 199 28.11 7.36 -25.10
C ASN A 199 27.97 8.66 -24.29
N SER A 200 27.83 8.50 -22.98
CA SER A 200 28.70 9.20 -22.03
C SER A 200 28.87 8.35 -20.77
N GLY A 201 30.11 8.07 -20.41
CA GLY A 201 30.46 7.34 -19.21
C GLY A 201 30.17 8.18 -17.97
N SER A 202 29.02 7.94 -17.34
CA SER A 202 28.73 8.41 -15.99
C SER A 202 28.33 7.21 -15.13
N ASN A 203 28.95 7.11 -13.95
CA ASN A 203 28.89 5.96 -13.06
C ASN A 203 27.44 5.49 -12.84
N LYS A 204 27.13 4.27 -13.28
CA LYS A 204 25.91 3.58 -12.82
C LYS A 204 25.95 3.56 -11.28
N PRO A 205 24.89 3.99 -10.58
CA PRO A 205 24.87 3.91 -9.13
C PRO A 205 25.10 2.46 -8.74
N SER A 206 26.05 2.22 -7.83
CA SER A 206 26.36 0.86 -7.38
C SER A 206 25.09 0.23 -6.82
N ILE A 207 24.76 -0.98 -7.28
CA ILE A 207 23.62 -1.77 -6.77
C ILE A 207 23.70 -1.88 -5.25
N TRP A 208 24.92 -1.96 -4.71
CA TRP A 208 25.16 -2.00 -3.27
C TRP A 208 24.79 -0.71 -2.55
N SER A 209 25.07 0.47 -3.12
CA SER A 209 24.65 1.74 -2.51
C SER A 209 23.14 1.91 -2.54
N LEU A 210 22.47 1.47 -3.60
CA LEU A 210 21.00 1.45 -3.70
C LEU A 210 20.40 0.50 -2.66
N MET A 211 20.92 -0.72 -2.57
CA MET A 211 20.46 -1.70 -1.58
C MET A 211 20.68 -1.20 -0.15
N LYS A 212 21.79 -0.51 0.13
CA LYS A 212 22.05 0.11 1.45
C LYS A 212 21.08 1.27 1.76
N ALA A 213 20.72 2.07 0.76
CA ALA A 213 19.73 3.14 0.92
C ALA A 213 18.34 2.57 1.22
N VAL A 214 17.93 1.54 0.46
CA VAL A 214 16.65 0.83 0.66
C VAL A 214 16.61 0.17 2.03
N TRP A 215 17.67 -0.54 2.43
CA TRP A 215 17.72 -1.19 3.74
C TRP A 215 17.64 -0.18 4.89
N ARG A 216 18.29 0.98 4.74
CA ARG A 216 18.18 2.06 5.73
C ARG A 216 16.75 2.61 5.81
N LYS A 217 16.10 2.87 4.67
CA LYS A 217 14.72 3.37 4.59
C LYS A 217 13.71 2.36 5.15
N LEU A 218 13.93 1.08 4.88
CA LEU A 218 13.16 -0.03 5.41
C LEU A 218 13.33 -0.16 6.92
N ALA A 219 14.57 -0.07 7.42
CA ALA A 219 14.87 -0.12 8.86
C ALA A 219 14.31 1.09 9.62
N THR A 220 14.22 2.27 8.99
CA THR A 220 13.55 3.44 9.55
C THR A 220 12.02 3.32 9.49
N ASN A 221 11.45 2.43 8.68
CA ASN A 221 10.01 2.27 8.56
C ASN A 221 9.43 1.61 9.83
N PRO A 222 8.51 2.28 10.55
CA PRO A 222 8.05 1.76 11.81
C PRO A 222 7.31 0.43 11.73
N ASN A 223 6.51 0.25 10.68
CA ASN A 223 5.76 -0.98 10.48
C ASN A 223 6.68 -2.15 10.12
N THR A 224 7.78 -1.89 9.40
CA THR A 224 8.72 -2.95 9.03
C THR A 224 9.50 -3.47 10.24
N TYR A 225 10.02 -2.62 11.12
CA TYR A 225 10.67 -3.14 12.33
C TYR A 225 9.66 -3.87 13.22
N GLY A 226 8.41 -3.38 13.31
CA GLY A 226 7.33 -4.05 14.05
C GLY A 226 7.09 -5.48 13.55
N CYS A 227 6.98 -5.65 12.22
CA CYS A 227 6.90 -6.97 11.57
C CYS A 227 8.13 -7.83 11.85
N ILE A 228 9.34 -7.30 11.68
CA ILE A 228 10.58 -8.09 11.82
C ILE A 228 10.74 -8.58 13.26
N ILE A 229 10.52 -7.71 14.24
CA ILE A 229 10.57 -8.07 15.67
C ILE A 229 9.46 -9.09 15.98
N GLY A 230 8.26 -8.89 15.47
CA GLY A 230 7.13 -9.81 15.66
C GLY A 230 7.38 -11.19 15.08
N VAL A 231 7.87 -11.29 13.84
CA VAL A 231 8.25 -12.57 13.21
C VAL A 231 9.40 -13.23 13.95
N THR A 232 10.41 -12.46 14.35
CA THR A 232 11.55 -12.99 15.13
C THR A 232 11.05 -13.58 16.44
N TRP A 233 10.18 -12.86 17.16
CA TRP A 233 9.57 -13.35 18.39
C TRP A 233 8.70 -14.58 18.15
N ALA A 234 7.87 -14.59 17.10
CA ALA A 234 7.04 -15.72 16.74
C ALA A 234 7.86 -16.99 16.43
N CYS A 235 8.99 -16.84 15.73
CA CYS A 235 9.93 -17.94 15.49
C CYS A 235 10.50 -18.49 16.80
N ILE A 236 10.95 -17.61 17.70
CA ILE A 236 11.53 -17.97 19.01
C ILE A 236 10.47 -18.69 19.88
N SER A 237 9.30 -18.07 20.02
CA SER A 237 8.17 -18.56 20.80
C SER A 237 7.71 -19.94 20.32
N ASN A 238 7.47 -20.11 19.02
CA ASN A 238 7.00 -21.40 18.47
C ASN A 238 8.10 -22.47 18.45
N ARG A 239 9.38 -22.09 18.30
CA ARG A 239 10.50 -23.05 18.31
C ARG A 239 10.77 -23.61 19.70
N TRP A 240 10.71 -22.76 20.72
CA TRP A 240 11.01 -23.14 22.11
C TRP A 240 9.78 -23.30 23.00
N ASN A 241 8.57 -23.13 22.47
CA ASN A 241 7.30 -23.12 23.20
C ASN A 241 7.32 -22.18 24.42
N ILE A 242 7.94 -21.00 24.26
CA ILE A 242 8.05 -20.00 25.33
C ILE A 242 6.88 -19.03 25.21
N PRO A 243 5.92 -19.02 26.16
CA PRO A 243 4.82 -18.05 26.12
C PRO A 243 5.34 -16.64 26.37
N MET A 244 4.66 -15.65 25.82
CA MET A 244 5.02 -14.25 26.02
C MET A 244 4.84 -13.85 27.49
N PRO A 245 5.84 -13.23 28.15
CA PRO A 245 5.67 -12.77 29.52
C PRO A 245 4.49 -11.79 29.63
N ALA A 246 3.61 -12.01 30.62
CA ALA A 246 2.37 -11.26 30.78
C ALA A 246 2.58 -9.73 30.88
N VAL A 247 3.71 -9.29 31.44
CA VAL A 247 4.08 -7.86 31.51
C VAL A 247 4.30 -7.28 30.11
N MET A 248 4.98 -8.02 29.23
CA MET A 248 5.25 -7.59 27.86
C MET A 248 3.97 -7.64 27.02
N GLU A 249 3.21 -8.73 27.13
CA GLU A 249 1.91 -8.89 26.47
C GLU A 249 0.91 -7.81 26.85
N GLY A 250 0.71 -7.57 28.16
CA GLY A 250 -0.17 -6.51 28.63
C GLY A 250 0.25 -5.13 28.13
N SER A 251 1.56 -4.85 28.10
CA SER A 251 2.09 -3.56 27.63
C SER A 251 1.83 -3.34 26.13
N ILE A 252 2.07 -4.37 25.30
CA ILE A 252 1.80 -4.32 23.86
C ILE A 252 0.29 -4.19 23.62
N LEU A 253 -0.51 -5.00 24.31
CA LEU A 253 -1.96 -5.09 24.13
C LEU A 253 -2.68 -3.77 24.42
N ILE A 254 -2.23 -3.00 25.41
CA ILE A 254 -2.81 -1.68 25.72
C ILE A 254 -2.69 -0.75 24.50
N MET A 255 -1.52 -0.69 23.89
CA MET A 255 -1.27 0.21 22.76
C MET A 255 -1.83 -0.35 21.45
N SER A 256 -1.72 -1.66 21.23
CA SER A 256 -2.19 -2.32 20.02
C SER A 256 -3.71 -2.31 19.90
N ARG A 257 -4.46 -2.41 21.01
CA ARG A 257 -5.93 -2.25 21.01
C ARG A 257 -6.38 -0.87 20.53
N ALA A 258 -5.58 0.17 20.73
CA ALA A 258 -5.82 1.48 20.14
C ALA A 258 -5.47 1.53 18.63
N GLY A 259 -4.73 0.54 18.13
CA GLY A 259 -4.29 0.31 16.74
C GLY A 259 -5.32 0.65 15.69
N THR A 260 -6.36 -0.18 15.58
CA THR A 260 -7.39 -0.06 14.54
C THR A 260 -8.11 1.29 14.60
N GLY A 261 -8.53 1.71 15.80
CA GLY A 261 -9.31 2.94 16.00
C GLY A 261 -8.51 4.20 15.67
N THR A 262 -7.29 4.32 16.20
CA THR A 262 -6.41 5.46 15.93
C THR A 262 -5.92 5.50 14.49
N ALA A 263 -5.69 4.34 13.86
CA ALA A 263 -5.36 4.27 12.44
C ALA A 263 -6.50 4.78 11.55
N MET A 264 -7.74 4.35 11.83
CA MET A 264 -8.92 4.82 11.10
C MET A 264 -9.21 6.30 11.37
N PHE A 265 -9.02 6.76 12.61
CA PHE A 265 -9.14 8.17 12.97
C PHE A 265 -8.08 9.03 12.25
N SER A 266 -6.82 8.60 12.25
CA SER A 266 -5.72 9.22 11.51
C SER A 266 -6.00 9.26 10.01
N MET A 267 -6.59 8.19 9.45
CA MET A 267 -7.05 8.16 8.07
C MET A 267 -8.15 9.20 7.78
N GLY A 268 -9.08 9.39 8.71
CA GLY A 268 -10.12 10.42 8.64
C GLY A 268 -9.56 11.84 8.66
N MET A 269 -8.60 12.12 9.55
CA MET A 269 -7.90 13.40 9.58
C MET A 269 -7.12 13.62 8.28
N PHE A 270 -6.41 12.60 7.80
CA PHE A 270 -5.70 12.65 6.52
C PHE A 270 -6.63 13.01 5.36
N MET A 271 -7.81 12.40 5.32
CA MET A 271 -8.86 12.70 4.33
C MET A 271 -9.37 14.15 4.43
N ALA A 272 -9.50 14.68 5.65
CA ALA A 272 -9.97 16.06 5.86
C ALA A 272 -8.90 17.12 5.51
N LEU A 273 -7.62 16.77 5.63
CA LEU A 273 -6.51 17.66 5.31
C LEU A 273 -6.27 17.84 3.81
N GLN A 274 -6.73 16.91 2.97
CA GLN A 274 -6.64 17.07 1.53
C GLN A 274 -7.57 18.21 1.06
N GLU A 275 -7.04 19.12 0.25
CA GLU A 275 -7.78 20.28 -0.24
C GLU A 275 -8.90 19.89 -1.22
N LYS A 276 -8.74 18.73 -1.89
CA LYS A 276 -9.74 18.13 -2.77
C LYS A 276 -9.85 16.63 -2.48
N ILE A 277 -11.09 16.16 -2.32
CA ILE A 277 -11.40 14.72 -2.20
C ILE A 277 -11.08 13.98 -3.52
N ILE A 278 -11.20 14.69 -4.65
CA ILE A 278 -10.85 14.22 -6.00
C ILE A 278 -9.84 15.21 -6.57
N ALA A 279 -8.55 14.96 -6.37
CA ALA A 279 -7.49 15.83 -6.86
C ALA A 279 -7.20 15.61 -8.36
N CYS A 280 -7.44 14.40 -8.87
CA CYS A 280 -6.91 13.95 -10.17
C CYS A 280 -7.95 13.82 -11.32
N GLY A 281 -9.15 14.40 -11.15
CA GLY A 281 -10.23 14.28 -12.14
C GLY A 281 -10.92 12.91 -12.15
N THR A 282 -12.07 12.82 -12.83
CA THR A 282 -12.95 11.63 -12.80
C THR A 282 -12.33 10.42 -13.49
N SER A 283 -11.70 10.60 -14.66
CA SER A 283 -11.09 9.52 -15.45
C SER A 283 -10.00 8.76 -14.68
N LEU A 284 -9.08 9.48 -14.03
CA LEU A 284 -7.99 8.86 -13.26
C LEU A 284 -8.49 8.24 -11.95
N THR A 285 -9.57 8.76 -11.37
CA THR A 285 -10.24 8.16 -10.22
C THR A 285 -10.86 6.81 -10.59
N VAL A 286 -11.61 6.75 -11.70
CA VAL A 286 -12.19 5.51 -12.21
C VAL A 286 -11.08 4.50 -12.52
N TYR A 287 -10.00 4.94 -13.16
CA TYR A 287 -8.83 4.10 -13.41
C TYR A 287 -8.27 3.47 -12.13
N GLY A 288 -8.03 4.28 -11.08
CA GLY A 288 -7.54 3.79 -9.80
C GLY A 288 -8.50 2.80 -9.13
N MET A 289 -9.81 3.04 -9.20
CA MET A 289 -10.84 2.15 -8.64
C MET A 289 -10.91 0.81 -9.39
N VAL A 290 -10.82 0.84 -10.71
CA VAL A 290 -10.79 -0.38 -11.54
C VAL A 290 -9.54 -1.18 -11.23
N LEU A 291 -8.37 -0.54 -11.15
CA LEU A 291 -7.15 -1.26 -10.76
C LEU A 291 -7.25 -1.87 -9.37
N ARG A 292 -7.85 -1.14 -8.43
CA ARG A 292 -7.92 -1.51 -7.02
C ARG A 292 -8.88 -2.65 -6.74
N PHE A 293 -10.11 -2.53 -7.25
CA PHE A 293 -11.22 -3.41 -6.90
C PHE A 293 -11.53 -4.42 -7.98
N ILE A 294 -10.96 -4.31 -9.19
CA ILE A 294 -11.18 -5.29 -10.26
C ILE A 294 -9.86 -5.96 -10.64
N ALA A 295 -8.84 -5.20 -11.09
CA ALA A 295 -7.61 -5.78 -11.59
C ALA A 295 -6.80 -6.52 -10.50
N GLY A 296 -6.67 -5.93 -9.31
CA GLY A 296 -6.01 -6.59 -8.16
C GLY A 296 -6.68 -7.92 -7.77
N PRO A 297 -8.00 -7.93 -7.46
CA PRO A 297 -8.74 -9.15 -7.16
C PRO A 297 -8.74 -10.18 -8.31
N ALA A 298 -8.82 -9.74 -9.57
CA ALA A 298 -8.76 -10.63 -10.73
C ALA A 298 -7.38 -11.30 -10.87
N ALA A 299 -6.30 -10.55 -10.70
CA ALA A 299 -4.95 -11.10 -10.71
C ALA A 299 -4.75 -12.10 -9.56
N MET A 300 -5.30 -11.81 -8.39
CA MET A 300 -5.29 -12.74 -7.26
C MET A 300 -6.11 -14.00 -7.55
N ALA A 301 -7.29 -13.87 -8.15
CA ALA A 301 -8.11 -15.03 -8.54
C ALA A 301 -7.37 -15.93 -9.54
N ILE A 302 -6.74 -15.36 -10.56
CA ILE A 302 -5.95 -16.12 -11.55
C ILE A 302 -4.76 -16.80 -10.87
N GLY A 303 -4.01 -16.07 -10.02
CA GLY A 303 -2.87 -16.63 -9.30
C GLY A 303 -3.28 -17.76 -8.33
N ALA A 304 -4.40 -17.60 -7.64
CA ALA A 304 -4.93 -18.58 -6.71
C ALA A 304 -5.41 -19.85 -7.41
N ILE A 305 -6.14 -19.73 -8.52
CA ILE A 305 -6.58 -20.88 -9.33
C ILE A 305 -5.36 -21.61 -9.93
N ALA A 306 -4.37 -20.86 -10.43
CA ALA A 306 -3.16 -21.46 -11.02
C ALA A 306 -2.32 -22.25 -10.00
N VAL A 307 -2.33 -21.85 -8.73
CA VAL A 307 -1.67 -22.58 -7.63
C VAL A 307 -2.55 -23.73 -7.09
N GLY A 308 -3.82 -23.82 -7.50
CA GLY A 308 -4.74 -24.85 -7.08
C GLY A 308 -5.39 -24.58 -5.72
N LEU A 309 -5.59 -23.31 -5.34
CA LEU A 309 -6.37 -22.94 -4.16
C LEU A 309 -7.87 -23.16 -4.43
N HIS A 310 -8.55 -23.74 -3.45
CA HIS A 310 -9.99 -24.02 -3.50
C HIS A 310 -10.67 -23.61 -2.19
N GLY A 311 -12.00 -23.47 -2.23
CA GLY A 311 -12.84 -23.20 -1.07
C GLY A 311 -12.53 -21.85 -0.40
N ASP A 312 -12.61 -21.81 0.93
CA ASP A 312 -12.53 -20.56 1.69
C ASP A 312 -11.18 -19.83 1.54
N VAL A 313 -10.08 -20.56 1.37
CA VAL A 313 -8.74 -19.96 1.17
C VAL A 313 -8.68 -19.13 -0.12
N LEU A 314 -9.30 -19.62 -1.20
CA LEU A 314 -9.43 -18.90 -2.47
C LEU A 314 -10.29 -17.64 -2.30
N ARG A 315 -11.42 -17.76 -1.61
CA ARG A 315 -12.34 -16.63 -1.39
C ARG A 315 -11.68 -15.54 -0.54
N ILE A 316 -11.00 -15.92 0.54
CA ILE A 316 -10.26 -15.01 1.41
C ILE A 316 -9.15 -14.30 0.64
N ALA A 317 -8.41 -15.01 -0.21
CA ALA A 317 -7.40 -14.42 -1.10
C ALA A 317 -7.97 -13.28 -1.96
N ILE A 318 -9.08 -13.54 -2.66
CA ILE A 318 -9.69 -12.56 -3.56
C ILE A 318 -10.25 -11.36 -2.77
N ILE A 319 -10.93 -11.60 -1.64
CA ILE A 319 -11.48 -10.54 -0.79
C ILE A 319 -10.36 -9.69 -0.19
N GLN A 320 -9.27 -10.31 0.27
CA GLN A 320 -8.13 -9.60 0.83
C GLN A 320 -7.44 -8.73 -0.22
N ALA A 321 -7.37 -9.18 -1.47
CA ALA A 321 -6.89 -8.35 -2.58
C ALA A 321 -7.81 -7.16 -2.88
N ALA A 322 -9.11 -7.24 -2.53
CA ALA A 322 -10.09 -6.16 -2.71
C ALA A 322 -10.16 -5.16 -1.53
N VAL A 323 -9.46 -5.41 -0.42
CA VAL A 323 -9.40 -4.49 0.75
C VAL A 323 -8.87 -3.12 0.30
N PRO A 324 -9.35 -1.99 0.85
CA PRO A 324 -8.92 -0.66 0.42
C PRO A 324 -7.42 -0.39 0.57
N GLN A 325 -6.95 0.64 -0.13
CA GLN A 325 -5.54 1.02 -0.23
C GLN A 325 -4.94 1.46 1.12
N SER A 326 -3.67 1.14 1.35
CA SER A 326 -2.92 1.60 2.54
C SER A 326 -2.48 3.07 2.46
N ILE A 327 -2.49 3.78 3.59
CA ILE A 327 -1.96 5.16 3.69
C ILE A 327 -0.46 5.21 3.38
N THR A 328 0.28 4.15 3.75
CA THR A 328 1.72 4.01 3.49
C THR A 328 2.06 4.17 2.00
N SER A 329 1.20 3.67 1.11
CA SER A 329 1.37 3.83 -0.34
C SER A 329 1.35 5.31 -0.77
N PHE A 330 0.51 6.14 -0.16
CA PHE A 330 0.47 7.58 -0.40
C PHE A 330 1.71 8.28 0.16
N ILE A 331 2.17 7.89 1.36
CA ILE A 331 3.37 8.48 1.97
C ILE A 331 4.57 8.30 1.04
N PHE A 332 4.77 7.09 0.52
CA PHE A 332 5.84 6.84 -0.46
C PHE A 332 5.61 7.56 -1.78
N ALA A 333 4.38 7.58 -2.29
CA ALA A 333 4.05 8.34 -3.49
C ALA A 333 4.41 9.82 -3.36
N LYS A 334 4.16 10.43 -2.20
CA LYS A 334 4.51 11.82 -1.91
C LYS A 334 6.01 12.01 -1.73
N GLU A 335 6.68 11.12 -0.99
CA GLU A 335 8.14 11.18 -0.77
C GLU A 335 8.93 11.06 -2.09
N TYR A 336 8.48 10.21 -3.01
CA TYR A 336 9.13 9.96 -4.29
C TYR A 336 8.53 10.76 -5.46
N GLY A 337 7.60 11.69 -5.21
CA GLY A 337 6.98 12.52 -6.25
C GLY A 337 6.34 11.68 -7.37
N LEU A 338 5.54 10.67 -7.02
CA LEU A 338 4.90 9.74 -7.96
C LEU A 338 3.39 9.79 -7.82
N HIS A 339 2.71 10.58 -8.66
CA HIS A 339 1.25 10.61 -8.79
C HIS A 339 0.49 10.57 -7.43
N ALA A 340 0.96 11.35 -6.45
CA ALA A 340 0.42 11.35 -5.09
C ALA A 340 -1.08 11.72 -5.05
N ASP A 341 -1.54 12.53 -6.00
CA ASP A 341 -2.94 12.92 -6.15
C ASP A 341 -3.84 11.75 -6.58
N VAL A 342 -3.34 10.85 -7.45
CA VAL A 342 -4.06 9.64 -7.86
C VAL A 342 -4.17 8.69 -6.66
N ILE A 343 -3.04 8.46 -5.97
CA ILE A 343 -2.98 7.52 -4.85
C ILE A 343 -3.79 8.02 -3.65
N SER A 344 -3.75 9.32 -3.33
CA SER A 344 -4.61 9.90 -2.27
C SER A 344 -6.09 9.76 -2.60
N THR A 345 -6.49 10.06 -3.84
CA THR A 345 -7.88 9.90 -4.28
C THR A 345 -8.30 8.42 -4.19
N ALA A 346 -7.41 7.48 -4.57
CA ALA A 346 -7.67 6.05 -4.46
C ALA A 346 -7.81 5.58 -3.01
N VAL A 347 -7.01 6.12 -2.10
CA VAL A 347 -7.12 5.86 -0.65
C VAL A 347 -8.47 6.39 -0.13
N ILE A 348 -8.81 7.65 -0.40
CA ILE A 348 -10.01 8.30 0.13
C ILE A 348 -11.29 7.67 -0.42
N PHE A 349 -11.43 7.67 -1.74
CA PHE A 349 -12.64 7.17 -2.39
C PHE A 349 -12.72 5.64 -2.27
N GLY A 350 -11.58 4.94 -2.28
CA GLY A 350 -11.54 3.50 -2.04
C GLY A 350 -12.03 3.13 -0.65
N MET A 351 -11.69 3.91 0.38
CA MET A 351 -12.26 3.68 1.71
C MET A 351 -13.79 3.83 1.71
N MET A 352 -14.34 4.87 1.09
CA MET A 352 -15.80 5.11 1.06
C MET A 352 -16.57 3.99 0.34
N VAL A 353 -16.04 3.49 -0.77
CA VAL A 353 -16.75 2.49 -1.61
C VAL A 353 -16.38 1.05 -1.23
N SER A 354 -15.35 0.83 -0.41
CA SER A 354 -14.89 -0.53 -0.10
C SER A 354 -15.92 -1.40 0.62
N LEU A 355 -16.66 -0.91 1.61
CA LEU A 355 -17.65 -1.73 2.34
C LEU A 355 -18.69 -2.38 1.41
N PRO A 356 -19.44 -1.64 0.57
CA PRO A 356 -20.41 -2.26 -0.32
C PRO A 356 -19.75 -3.18 -1.36
N ILE A 357 -18.56 -2.83 -1.87
CA ILE A 357 -17.82 -3.69 -2.80
C ILE A 357 -17.42 -5.00 -2.14
N LEU A 358 -16.89 -4.97 -0.91
CA LEU A 358 -16.44 -6.16 -0.19
C LEU A 358 -17.60 -7.09 0.16
N VAL A 359 -18.77 -6.54 0.54
CA VAL A 359 -19.99 -7.31 0.75
C VAL A 359 -20.47 -7.94 -0.57
N ALA A 360 -20.41 -7.21 -1.68
CA ALA A 360 -20.74 -7.75 -3.00
C ALA A 360 -19.78 -8.88 -3.42
N TYR A 361 -18.48 -8.73 -3.16
CA TYR A 361 -17.48 -9.78 -3.39
C TYR A 361 -17.76 -11.01 -2.53
N TYR A 362 -18.14 -10.82 -1.27
CA TYR A 362 -18.49 -11.93 -0.39
C TYR A 362 -19.67 -12.73 -0.92
N ALA A 363 -20.75 -12.03 -1.28
CA ALA A 363 -21.94 -12.65 -1.85
C ALA A 363 -21.62 -13.38 -3.17
N ALA A 364 -20.87 -12.74 -4.07
CA ALA A 364 -20.55 -13.29 -5.39
C ALA A 364 -19.65 -14.54 -5.30
N LEU A 365 -18.63 -14.51 -4.45
CA LEU A 365 -17.64 -15.60 -4.32
C LEU A 365 -18.20 -16.85 -3.64
N GLU A 366 -19.29 -16.75 -2.89
CA GLU A 366 -19.98 -17.92 -2.33
C GLU A 366 -20.76 -18.69 -3.39
N PHE A 367 -21.17 -18.04 -4.49
CA PHE A 367 -21.78 -18.72 -5.63
C PHE A 367 -20.77 -19.48 -6.50
N LEU A 368 -19.49 -19.10 -6.45
CA LEU A 368 -18.40 -19.89 -7.00
C LEU A 368 -18.11 -21.06 -6.03
N HIS A 369 -18.54 -22.25 -6.43
CA HIS A 369 -18.29 -23.51 -5.71
C HIS A 369 -16.81 -23.87 -5.69
#